data_AF-A0A5A8D8Q5-F1
#
_entry.id   AF-A0A5A8D8Q5-F1
#
_cell.length_a   1.000
_cell.length_b   1.000
_cell.length_c   1.000
_cell.angle_alpha   90.00
_cell.angle_beta   90.00
_cell.angle_gamma   90.00
#
_symmetry.space_group_name_H-M   'P 1'
#
loop_
_entity.id
_entity.type
_entity.pdbx_description
1 polymer ?
#
loop_
_entity_poly.entity_id
_entity_poly.type
_entity_poly.pdbx_seq_one_letter_code
_entity_poly.pdbx_strand_id
1 'polypeptide(L)'
;MAHAQLRGDAVASLIAFQAPEQAPRRKAAPQRDFAKENMRAVKDIARARRAAGLRAVAERRAKPDPFKLKRFTVGVESKVGPLMARPSSARMSADKQSRLFSALRQSEQELCAELLTLPLASDAPKVVRRRAELEGRLAEVQEAAAVFAGDVVFEDVEQLDDAEAGGSAGDHRRARQVRDAGRLANVGSQL
;
A
#
# COMPACT_ATOMS: atom_id res chain seq x y z
N MET A 1 48.10 -98.34 -40.00
CA MET A 1 46.80 -98.05 -40.65
C MET A 1 46.34 -96.69 -40.12
N ALA A 2 46.22 -95.75 -41.04
CA ALA A 2 46.06 -94.31 -40.82
C ALA A 2 44.68 -93.91 -40.28
N HIS A 3 44.61 -92.70 -39.71
CA HIS A 3 43.57 -91.65 -39.81
C HIS A 3 43.85 -90.65 -38.66
N ALA A 4 44.58 -89.56 -38.90
CA ALA A 4 44.06 -88.22 -39.23
C ALA A 4 43.07 -87.69 -38.15
N GLN A 5 43.20 -86.49 -37.57
CA GLN A 5 43.15 -85.20 -38.26
C GLN A 5 43.25 -84.04 -37.21
N LEU A 6 43.89 -82.93 -37.62
CA LEU A 6 43.63 -81.51 -37.25
C LEU A 6 44.13 -81.00 -35.88
N ARG A 7 45.19 -80.17 -35.86
CA ARG A 7 45.27 -78.72 -36.19
C ARG A 7 44.84 -77.83 -35.03
N GLY A 8 45.77 -76.98 -34.59
CA GLY A 8 45.49 -75.90 -33.67
C GLY A 8 46.76 -75.12 -33.30
N ASP A 9 47.49 -74.63 -34.32
CA ASP A 9 48.34 -73.46 -34.15
C ASP A 9 47.49 -72.27 -33.70
N ALA A 10 47.94 -71.50 -32.71
CA ALA A 10 48.14 -70.04 -32.80
C ALA A 10 48.17 -69.41 -31.39
N VAL A 11 49.30 -68.82 -30.96
CA VAL A 11 49.66 -67.38 -31.06
C VAL A 11 49.07 -66.52 -29.91
N ALA A 12 49.91 -65.57 -29.46
CA ALA A 12 49.64 -64.37 -28.65
C ALA A 12 49.73 -64.55 -27.12
N SER A 13 50.86 -64.26 -26.47
CA SER A 13 51.46 -62.94 -26.20
C SER A 13 50.72 -62.08 -25.17
N LEU A 14 51.42 -61.82 -24.07
CA LEU A 14 51.60 -60.49 -23.46
C LEU A 14 50.36 -59.81 -22.85
N ILE A 15 50.15 -59.96 -21.54
CA ILE A 15 49.70 -58.85 -20.68
C ILE A 15 50.38 -58.98 -19.31
N ALA A 16 51.34 -58.09 -19.04
CA ALA A 16 51.84 -57.84 -17.69
C ALA A 16 50.75 -57.10 -16.90
N PHE A 17 50.22 -57.76 -15.86
CA PHE A 17 49.19 -57.20 -14.98
C PHE A 17 49.84 -56.22 -13.99
N GLN A 18 49.74 -54.93 -14.29
CA GLN A 18 50.19 -53.85 -13.43
C GLN A 18 49.12 -53.59 -12.34
N ALA A 19 49.48 -53.81 -11.08
CA ALA A 19 48.57 -53.65 -9.95
C ALA A 19 48.11 -52.19 -9.78
N PRO A 20 46.81 -51.91 -9.58
CA PRO A 20 46.32 -50.56 -9.38
C PRO A 20 46.69 -50.04 -7.98
N GLU A 21 47.32 -48.86 -7.98
CA GLU A 21 47.64 -48.03 -6.82
C GLU A 21 46.37 -47.75 -5.98
N GLN A 22 46.43 -47.99 -4.67
CA GLN A 22 45.26 -47.88 -3.79
C GLN A 22 44.88 -46.41 -3.53
N ALA A 23 43.68 -46.02 -3.95
CA ALA A 23 43.09 -44.71 -3.67
C ALA A 23 42.84 -44.48 -2.15
N PRO A 24 42.89 -43.22 -1.65
CA PRO A 24 42.73 -42.92 -0.23
C PRO A 24 41.31 -43.26 0.26
N ARG A 25 41.23 -44.11 1.29
CA ARG A 25 39.98 -44.53 1.92
C ARG A 25 39.25 -43.32 2.50
N ARG A 26 38.08 -42.97 1.93
CA ARG A 26 37.17 -41.95 2.49
C ARG A 26 36.78 -42.36 3.92
N LYS A 27 37.04 -41.50 4.90
CA LYS A 27 36.63 -41.71 6.29
C LYS A 27 35.09 -41.80 6.33
N ALA A 28 34.55 -42.85 6.93
CA ALA A 28 33.12 -43.00 7.12
C ALA A 28 32.56 -41.81 7.91
N ALA A 29 31.41 -41.29 7.49
CA ALA A 29 30.76 -40.18 8.18
C ALA A 29 30.43 -40.58 9.64
N PRO A 30 30.53 -39.65 10.60
CA PRO A 30 30.19 -39.94 11.98
C PRO A 30 28.73 -40.37 12.08
N GLN A 31 28.49 -41.44 12.85
CA GLN A 31 27.16 -41.98 13.07
C GLN A 31 26.28 -40.92 13.75
N ARG A 32 25.11 -40.64 13.15
CA ARG A 32 24.16 -39.67 13.69
C ARG A 32 23.46 -40.23 14.92
N ASP A 33 23.40 -39.43 15.98
CA ASP A 33 22.63 -39.75 17.19
C ASP A 33 21.18 -39.27 17.03
N PHE A 34 20.36 -40.14 16.44
CA PHE A 34 18.96 -39.86 16.16
C PHE A 34 18.15 -39.58 17.42
N ALA A 35 18.51 -40.13 18.59
CA ALA A 35 17.79 -39.87 19.84
C ALA A 35 17.97 -38.41 20.28
N LYS A 36 19.19 -37.89 20.17
CA LYS A 36 19.50 -36.49 20.49
C LYS A 36 18.89 -35.52 19.48
N GLU A 37 18.89 -35.87 18.19
CA GLU A 37 18.28 -35.06 17.12
C GLU A 37 16.76 -34.99 17.28
N ASN A 38 16.10 -36.12 17.54
CA ASN A 38 14.66 -36.18 17.78
C ASN A 38 14.24 -35.36 19.01
N MET A 39 15.02 -35.43 20.11
CA MET A 39 14.74 -34.63 21.30
C MET A 39 14.83 -33.12 21.04
N ARG A 40 15.80 -32.70 20.20
CA ARG A 40 15.93 -31.29 19.78
C ARG A 40 14.74 -30.87 18.92
N ALA A 41 14.38 -31.68 17.93
CA ALA A 41 13.23 -31.42 17.07
C ALA A 41 11.92 -31.26 17.87
N VAL A 42 11.68 -32.13 18.85
CA VAL A 42 10.49 -32.04 19.73
C VAL A 42 10.49 -30.74 20.54
N LYS A 43 11.65 -30.33 21.08
CA LYS A 43 11.78 -29.08 21.83
C LYS A 43 11.56 -27.85 20.94
N ASP A 44 12.05 -27.89 19.69
CA ASP A 44 11.88 -26.80 18.73
C ASP A 44 10.42 -26.68 18.29
N ILE A 45 9.73 -27.79 18.06
CA ILE A 45 8.28 -27.82 17.80
C ILE A 45 7.49 -27.20 18.97
N ALA A 46 7.82 -27.57 20.21
CA ALA A 46 7.17 -27.03 21.39
C ALA A 46 7.40 -25.50 21.53
N ARG A 47 8.63 -25.04 21.28
CA ARG A 47 8.97 -23.62 21.29
C ARG A 47 8.25 -22.85 20.19
N ALA A 48 8.20 -23.39 18.98
CA ALA A 48 7.50 -22.79 17.84
C ALA A 48 5.99 -22.65 18.11
N ARG A 49 5.35 -23.68 18.68
CA ARG A 49 3.93 -23.62 19.09
C ARG A 49 3.67 -22.55 20.13
N ARG A 50 4.55 -22.41 21.13
CA ARG A 50 4.45 -21.36 22.16
C ARG A 50 4.62 -19.96 21.56
N ALA A 51 5.59 -19.78 20.67
CA ALA A 51 5.82 -18.51 19.98
C ALA A 51 4.64 -18.12 19.06
N ALA A 52 4.06 -19.08 18.34
CA ALA A 52 2.88 -18.88 17.51
C ALA A 52 1.66 -18.48 18.34
N GLY A 53 1.43 -19.13 19.49
CA GLY A 53 0.35 -18.75 20.42
C GLY A 53 0.50 -17.32 20.95
N LEU A 54 1.72 -16.92 21.32
CA LEU A 54 2.00 -15.55 21.77
C LEU A 54 1.77 -14.52 20.65
N ARG A 55 2.17 -14.83 19.41
CA ARG A 55 1.93 -13.97 18.25
C ARG A 55 0.43 -13.79 17.96
N ALA A 56 -0.36 -14.86 18.03
CA ALA A 56 -1.81 -14.78 17.82
C ALA A 56 -2.52 -13.93 18.89
N VAL A 57 -2.07 -14.00 20.15
CA VAL A 57 -2.61 -13.16 21.23
C VAL A 57 -2.20 -11.70 21.05
N ALA A 58 -0.95 -11.43 20.65
CA ALA A 58 -0.49 -10.08 20.36
C ALA A 58 -1.26 -9.47 19.17
N GLU A 59 -1.50 -10.24 18.12
CA GLU A 59 -2.26 -9.78 16.94
C GLU A 59 -3.73 -9.47 17.28
N ARG A 60 -4.36 -10.27 18.15
CA ARG A 60 -5.72 -10.00 18.65
C ARG A 60 -5.79 -8.74 19.53
N ARG A 61 -4.71 -8.41 20.24
CA ARG A 61 -4.61 -7.18 21.06
C ARG A 61 -4.21 -5.95 20.24
N ALA A 62 -3.52 -6.14 19.11
CA ALA A 62 -3.01 -5.07 18.26
C ALA A 62 -4.08 -4.49 17.32
N LYS A 63 -5.13 -5.27 16.98
CA LYS A 63 -6.23 -4.77 16.14
C LYS A 63 -7.12 -3.84 16.98
N PRO A 64 -7.21 -2.54 16.65
CA PRO A 64 -8.08 -1.64 17.39
C PRO A 64 -9.54 -2.05 17.22
N ASP A 65 -10.31 -1.92 18.29
CA ASP A 65 -11.71 -2.33 18.34
C ASP A 65 -12.55 -1.52 17.32
N PRO A 66 -13.25 -2.18 16.37
CA PRO A 66 -13.99 -1.50 15.32
C PRO A 66 -15.08 -0.55 15.85
N PHE A 67 -15.60 -0.79 17.05
CA PHE A 67 -16.60 0.09 17.67
C PHE A 67 -15.99 1.35 18.27
N LYS A 68 -14.68 1.34 18.59
CA LYS A 68 -13.96 2.52 19.08
C LYS A 68 -13.59 3.44 17.92
N LEU A 69 -13.21 2.91 16.76
CA LEU A 69 -12.93 3.72 15.57
C LEU A 69 -14.14 4.58 15.18
N LYS A 70 -15.33 3.98 15.04
CA LYS A 70 -16.53 4.71 14.61
C LYS A 70 -16.90 5.90 15.51
N ARG A 71 -16.68 5.78 16.83
CA ARG A 71 -16.95 6.89 17.77
C ARG A 71 -15.93 8.03 17.63
N PHE A 72 -14.67 7.67 17.38
CA PHE A 72 -13.62 8.65 17.15
C PHE A 72 -13.76 9.31 15.77
N THR A 73 -14.03 8.55 14.71
CA THR A 73 -14.20 9.11 13.36
C THR A 73 -15.38 10.06 13.31
N VAL A 74 -16.56 9.68 13.81
CA VAL A 74 -17.74 10.57 13.82
C VAL A 74 -17.49 11.83 14.67
N GLY A 75 -16.80 11.72 15.81
CA GLY A 75 -16.47 12.86 16.67
C GLY A 75 -15.39 13.78 16.11
N VAL A 76 -14.50 13.27 15.26
CA VAL A 76 -13.44 14.03 14.60
C VAL A 76 -13.95 14.64 13.29
N GLU A 77 -14.64 13.87 12.45
CA GLU A 77 -15.27 14.33 11.21
C GLU A 77 -16.28 15.45 11.45
N SER A 78 -17.08 15.37 12.51
CA SER A 78 -18.02 16.46 12.87
C SER A 78 -17.33 17.75 13.33
N LYS A 79 -16.07 17.68 13.78
CA LYS A 79 -15.27 18.85 14.20
C LYS A 79 -14.37 19.37 13.10
N VAL A 80 -13.85 18.49 12.25
CA VAL A 80 -12.96 18.80 11.13
C VAL A 80 -13.76 19.18 9.90
N GLY A 81 -14.93 18.60 9.67
CA GLY A 81 -15.82 18.89 8.55
C GLY A 81 -16.16 20.39 8.43
N PRO A 82 -16.53 21.11 9.51
CA PRO A 82 -16.73 22.56 9.46
C PRO A 82 -15.45 23.37 9.23
N LEU A 83 -14.27 22.82 9.55
CA LEU A 83 -12.97 23.47 9.36
C LEU A 83 -12.38 23.24 7.95
N MET A 84 -12.68 22.08 7.35
CA MET A 84 -12.26 21.67 6.01
C MET A 84 -13.28 22.01 4.94
N ALA A 85 -14.54 22.26 5.32
CA ALA A 85 -15.44 23.04 4.49
C ALA A 85 -14.78 24.39 4.28
N ARG A 86 -14.16 24.56 3.10
CA ARG A 86 -13.68 25.83 2.53
C ARG A 86 -14.57 26.92 3.11
N PRO A 87 -14.07 27.90 3.89
CA PRO A 87 -14.90 28.80 4.70
C PRO A 87 -15.99 29.41 3.84
N SER A 88 -17.11 28.70 3.78
CA SER A 88 -18.07 28.86 2.71
C SER A 88 -19.00 29.88 3.29
N SER A 89 -18.78 31.11 2.88
CA SER A 89 -19.87 32.01 2.55
C SER A 89 -21.05 31.89 3.53
N ALA A 90 -21.07 32.77 4.54
CA ALA A 90 -22.30 33.54 4.65
C ALA A 90 -22.55 34.04 3.22
N ARG A 91 -23.44 33.37 2.46
CA ARG A 91 -23.66 33.63 1.03
C ARG A 91 -23.92 35.12 0.95
N MET A 92 -22.88 35.89 0.62
CA MET A 92 -23.06 37.30 0.37
C MET A 92 -24.07 37.34 -0.75
N SER A 93 -25.15 38.10 -0.58
CA SER A 93 -26.13 38.25 -1.64
C SER A 93 -25.41 38.68 -2.92
N ALA A 94 -25.91 38.27 -4.08
CA ALA A 94 -25.30 38.63 -5.36
C ALA A 94 -25.04 40.14 -5.47
N ASP A 95 -25.93 40.96 -4.92
CA ASP A 95 -25.77 42.42 -4.84
C ASP A 95 -24.54 42.85 -4.03
N LYS A 96 -24.30 42.21 -2.88
CA LYS A 96 -23.13 42.51 -2.03
C LYS A 96 -21.84 42.05 -2.70
N GLN A 97 -21.87 40.90 -3.40
CA GLN A 97 -20.72 40.40 -4.16
C GLN A 97 -20.38 41.34 -5.32
N SER A 98 -21.38 41.76 -6.10
CA SER A 98 -21.21 42.71 -7.21
C SER A 98 -20.64 44.05 -6.73
N ARG A 99 -21.18 44.61 -5.63
CA ARG A 99 -20.65 45.84 -5.03
C ARG A 99 -19.20 45.69 -4.60
N LEU A 100 -18.87 44.61 -3.89
CA LEU A 100 -17.49 44.37 -3.45
C LEU A 100 -16.53 44.21 -4.63
N PHE A 101 -16.92 43.45 -5.65
CA PHE A 101 -16.12 43.29 -6.86
C PHE A 101 -15.91 44.63 -7.59
N SER A 102 -16.94 45.47 -7.68
CA SER A 102 -16.81 46.82 -8.25
C SER A 102 -15.87 47.71 -7.44
N ALA A 103 -15.91 47.62 -6.10
CA ALA A 103 -15.00 48.38 -5.23
C ALA A 103 -13.54 47.89 -5.37
N LEU A 104 -13.32 46.58 -5.49
CA LEU A 104 -11.99 46.02 -5.76
C LEU A 104 -11.42 46.50 -7.10
N ARG A 105 -12.24 46.54 -8.16
CA ARG A 105 -11.83 47.07 -9.47
C ARG A 105 -11.54 48.57 -9.45
N GLN A 106 -12.30 49.35 -8.68
CA GLN A 106 -12.02 50.77 -8.49
C GLN A 106 -10.67 50.96 -7.77
N SER A 107 -10.43 50.21 -6.69
CA SER A 107 -9.16 50.26 -5.97
C SER A 107 -7.98 49.84 -6.86
N GLU A 108 -8.14 48.82 -7.70
CA GLU A 108 -7.12 48.42 -8.69
C GLU A 108 -6.75 49.57 -9.63
N GLN A 109 -7.76 50.30 -10.14
CA GLN A 109 -7.54 51.45 -11.03
C GLN A 109 -6.83 52.59 -10.31
N GLU A 110 -7.21 52.89 -9.07
CA GLU A 110 -6.57 53.92 -8.25
C GLU A 110 -5.10 53.60 -7.96
N LEU A 111 -4.81 52.35 -7.60
CA LEU A 111 -3.43 51.88 -7.36
C LEU A 111 -2.59 51.91 -8.64
N CYS A 112 -3.15 51.51 -9.78
CA CYS A 112 -2.49 51.62 -11.08
C CYS A 112 -2.20 53.10 -11.43
N ALA A 113 -3.17 53.99 -11.21
CA ALA A 113 -2.98 55.42 -11.44
C ALA A 113 -1.87 55.98 -10.55
N GLU A 114 -1.85 55.63 -9.26
CA GLU A 114 -0.78 56.06 -8.35
C GLU A 114 0.59 55.54 -8.79
N LEU A 115 0.69 54.26 -9.18
CA LEU A 115 1.93 53.68 -9.70
C LEU A 115 2.44 54.41 -10.95
N LEU A 116 1.54 54.84 -11.84
CA LEU A 116 1.89 55.59 -13.04
C LEU A 116 2.34 57.03 -12.73
N THR A 117 1.93 57.61 -11.60
CA THR A 117 2.42 58.94 -11.18
C THR A 117 3.83 58.90 -10.60
N LEU A 118 4.29 57.74 -10.13
CA LEU A 118 5.64 57.60 -9.58
C LEU A 118 6.69 57.60 -10.70
N PRO A 119 7.84 58.27 -10.51
CA PRO A 119 8.90 58.28 -11.50
C PRO A 119 9.49 56.88 -11.68
N LEU A 120 9.53 56.41 -12.93
CA LEU A 120 9.98 55.06 -13.30
C LEU A 120 11.45 54.77 -12.95
N ALA A 121 12.30 55.80 -12.96
CA ALA A 121 13.73 55.73 -12.72
C ALA A 121 14.12 56.69 -11.58
N SER A 122 13.71 56.37 -10.35
CA SER A 122 14.14 57.10 -9.16
C SER A 122 14.90 56.17 -8.22
N ASP A 123 16.17 56.48 -7.98
CA ASP A 123 17.00 55.77 -7.00
C ASP A 123 16.73 56.25 -5.56
N ALA A 124 15.77 57.14 -5.36
CA ALA A 124 15.39 57.60 -4.03
C ALA A 124 14.74 56.42 -3.28
N PRO A 125 15.29 55.97 -2.13
CA PRO A 125 14.80 54.78 -1.44
C PRO A 125 13.35 54.91 -0.97
N LYS A 126 12.87 56.16 -0.76
CA LYS A 126 11.46 56.45 -0.44
C LYS A 126 10.53 56.10 -1.60
N VAL A 127 10.91 56.43 -2.84
CA VAL A 127 10.11 56.17 -4.04
C VAL A 127 10.10 54.67 -4.34
N VAL A 128 11.25 54.01 -4.22
CA VAL A 128 11.36 52.55 -4.40
C VAL A 128 10.49 51.79 -3.40
N ARG A 129 10.54 52.16 -2.11
CA ARG A 129 9.67 51.56 -1.08
C ARG A 129 8.20 51.81 -1.37
N ARG A 130 7.82 53.04 -1.69
CA ARG A 130 6.43 53.38 -2.01
C ARG A 130 5.91 52.58 -3.19
N ARG A 131 6.72 52.43 -4.24
CA ARG A 131 6.39 51.62 -5.41
C ARG A 131 6.19 50.15 -5.04
N ALA A 132 7.11 49.56 -4.29
CA ALA A 132 6.99 48.17 -3.83
C ALA A 132 5.75 47.95 -2.95
N GLU A 133 5.42 48.90 -2.07
CA GLU A 133 4.18 48.85 -1.26
C GLU A 133 2.93 48.87 -2.13
N LEU A 134 2.88 49.73 -3.15
CA LEU A 134 1.75 49.82 -4.08
C LEU A 134 1.62 48.58 -4.96
N GLU A 135 2.74 48.04 -5.46
CA GLU A 135 2.76 46.78 -6.24
C GLU A 135 2.30 45.59 -5.38
N GLY A 136 2.72 45.53 -4.10
CA GLY A 136 2.25 44.51 -3.16
C GLY A 136 0.73 44.60 -2.91
N ARG A 137 0.21 45.79 -2.65
CA ARG A 137 -1.24 46.02 -2.48
C ARG A 137 -2.03 45.69 -3.74
N LEU A 138 -1.49 46.02 -4.92
CA LEU A 138 -2.11 45.69 -6.19
C LEU A 138 -2.25 44.17 -6.36
N ALA A 139 -1.20 43.41 -6.02
CA ALA A 139 -1.23 41.95 -6.07
C ALA A 139 -2.30 41.37 -5.11
N GLU A 140 -2.39 41.87 -3.88
CA GLU A 140 -3.42 41.45 -2.91
C GLU A 140 -4.85 41.72 -3.42
N VAL A 141 -5.09 42.90 -4.00
CA VAL A 141 -6.40 43.28 -4.57
C VAL A 141 -6.75 42.40 -5.78
N GLN A 142 -5.77 42.09 -6.63
CA GLN A 142 -5.96 41.20 -7.78
C GLN A 142 -6.26 39.77 -7.37
N GLU A 143 -5.59 39.24 -6.33
CA GLU A 143 -5.88 37.93 -5.78
C GLU A 143 -7.30 37.90 -5.17
N ALA A 144 -7.67 38.92 -4.40
CA ALA A 144 -9.02 39.04 -3.86
C ALA A 144 -10.06 39.07 -4.99
N ALA A 145 -9.82 39.83 -6.07
CA ALA A 145 -10.70 39.86 -7.23
C ALA A 145 -10.78 38.51 -7.96
N ALA A 146 -9.67 37.76 -8.06
CA ALA A 146 -9.63 36.42 -8.66
C ALA A 146 -10.46 35.40 -7.86
N VAL A 147 -10.46 35.49 -6.52
CA VAL A 147 -11.32 34.68 -5.66
C VAL A 147 -12.81 34.90 -5.97
N PHE A 148 -13.21 36.14 -6.26
CA PHE A 148 -14.59 36.46 -6.67
C PHE A 148 -14.92 36.07 -8.11
N ALA A 149 -13.93 36.10 -9.02
CA ALA A 149 -14.09 35.67 -10.40
C ALA A 149 -14.22 34.14 -10.54
N GLY A 150 -13.79 33.38 -9.52
CA GLY A 150 -13.83 31.92 -9.52
C GLY A 150 -12.60 31.27 -10.17
N ASP A 151 -11.55 32.05 -10.45
CA ASP A 151 -10.34 31.58 -11.15
C ASP A 151 -9.35 30.83 -10.24
N VAL A 152 -9.57 30.84 -8.91
CA VAL A 152 -8.77 30.02 -7.99
C VAL A 152 -9.39 28.63 -7.88
N VAL A 153 -8.91 27.73 -8.74
CA VAL A 153 -9.10 26.28 -8.61
C VAL A 153 -8.30 25.83 -7.40
N PHE A 154 -8.95 25.69 -6.25
CA PHE A 154 -8.42 24.84 -5.21
C PHE A 154 -8.50 23.42 -5.77
N GLU A 155 -7.36 22.85 -6.16
CA GLU A 155 -7.28 21.42 -6.45
C GLU A 155 -7.60 20.71 -5.13
N ASP A 156 -8.82 20.18 -5.03
CA ASP A 156 -9.15 19.21 -4.00
C ASP A 156 -8.21 18.02 -4.22
N VAL A 157 -7.20 17.87 -3.36
CA VAL A 157 -6.33 16.69 -3.31
C VAL A 157 -7.14 15.53 -2.71
N GLU A 158 -8.23 15.13 -3.37
CA GLU A 158 -9.08 14.00 -2.99
C GLU A 158 -9.59 13.23 -4.23
N GLN A 159 -8.74 13.07 -5.25
CA GLN A 159 -9.05 12.19 -6.39
C GLN A 159 -7.88 11.27 -6.78
N LEU A 160 -7.34 10.53 -5.81
CA LEU A 160 -6.66 9.28 -6.06
C LEU A 160 -7.01 8.36 -4.88
N ASP A 161 -7.81 7.30 -5.13
CA ASP A 161 -7.86 6.02 -4.39
C ASP A 161 -9.25 5.33 -4.32
N ASP A 162 -10.22 5.65 -5.18
CA ASP A 162 -11.51 4.91 -5.24
C ASP A 162 -11.78 4.19 -6.58
N ALA A 163 -10.74 3.72 -7.25
CA ALA A 163 -10.88 2.74 -8.33
C ALA A 163 -10.11 1.47 -7.92
N GLU A 164 -10.82 0.50 -7.34
CA GLU A 164 -10.54 -0.96 -7.27
C GLU A 164 -11.26 -1.57 -6.04
N ALA A 165 -12.59 -1.46 -5.97
CA ALA A 165 -13.40 -2.25 -5.03
C ALA A 165 -14.76 -2.67 -5.64
N GLY A 166 -14.77 -3.01 -6.92
CA GLY A 166 -15.89 -3.67 -7.60
C GLY A 166 -15.81 -5.19 -7.47
N GLY A 167 -15.91 -5.72 -6.25
CA GLY A 167 -15.80 -7.16 -5.95
C GLY A 167 -17.07 -7.76 -5.34
N SER A 168 -18.05 -8.05 -6.18
CA SER A 168 -19.04 -9.15 -6.05
C SER A 168 -19.54 -9.49 -4.63
N ALA A 169 -20.49 -8.70 -4.13
CA ALA A 169 -21.30 -9.05 -2.96
C ALA A 169 -22.67 -9.57 -3.41
N GLY A 170 -22.77 -10.85 -3.77
CA GLY A 170 -24.05 -11.43 -4.13
C GLY A 170 -24.03 -12.91 -4.43
N ASP A 171 -23.71 -13.79 -3.46
CA ASP A 171 -24.07 -15.21 -3.59
C ASP A 171 -23.96 -16.07 -2.31
N HIS A 172 -24.62 -15.70 -1.20
CA HIS A 172 -24.62 -16.52 0.03
C HIS A 172 -26.01 -16.92 0.57
N ARG A 173 -27.10 -16.76 -0.22
CA ARG A 173 -28.46 -17.11 0.24
C ARG A 173 -29.05 -18.40 -0.30
N ARG A 174 -28.24 -19.31 -0.88
CA ARG A 174 -28.73 -20.55 -1.52
C ARG A 174 -28.08 -21.86 -1.05
N ALA A 175 -27.57 -21.93 0.19
CA ALA A 175 -26.90 -23.13 0.71
C ALA A 175 -27.44 -23.66 2.06
N ARG A 176 -28.70 -23.39 2.42
CA ARG A 176 -29.33 -23.95 3.64
C ARG A 176 -30.75 -24.51 3.43
N GLN A 177 -31.01 -25.13 2.27
CA GLN A 177 -32.31 -25.75 2.02
C GLN A 177 -32.21 -27.07 1.23
N VAL A 178 -31.26 -27.95 1.59
CA VAL A 178 -31.21 -29.32 1.02
C VAL A 178 -30.74 -30.37 2.06
N ARG A 179 -30.94 -30.17 3.37
CA ARG A 179 -30.57 -31.18 4.38
C ARG A 179 -31.70 -31.84 5.16
N ASP A 180 -32.96 -31.56 4.82
CA ASP A 180 -34.11 -32.14 5.55
C ASP A 180 -34.91 -33.18 4.73
N ALA A 181 -34.48 -33.54 3.51
CA ALA A 181 -35.18 -34.52 2.66
C ALA A 181 -34.48 -35.90 2.58
N GLY A 182 -33.72 -36.30 3.60
CA GLY A 182 -32.92 -37.53 3.58
C GLY A 182 -33.05 -38.45 4.79
N ARG A 183 -34.05 -38.25 5.66
CA ARG A 183 -34.18 -39.02 6.92
C ARG A 183 -35.55 -39.68 7.11
N LEU A 184 -36.07 -40.35 6.08
CA LEU A 184 -37.20 -41.27 6.20
C LEU A 184 -37.05 -42.47 5.26
N ALA A 185 -36.01 -43.28 5.45
CA ALA A 185 -35.92 -44.61 4.82
C ALA A 185 -34.84 -45.47 5.50
N ASN A 186 -34.99 -45.78 6.80
CA ASN A 186 -34.44 -47.02 7.37
C ASN A 186 -34.87 -47.21 8.85
N VAL A 187 -36.10 -47.68 9.08
CA VAL A 187 -36.42 -48.43 10.30
C VAL A 187 -37.39 -49.52 9.89
N GLY A 188 -36.87 -50.70 9.57
CA GLY A 188 -37.66 -51.84 9.12
C GLY A 188 -36.77 -53.00 8.72
N SER A 189 -36.03 -53.56 9.68
CA SER A 189 -35.54 -54.95 9.69
C SER A 189 -34.67 -55.18 10.91
N GLN A 190 -35.28 -55.58 12.02
CA GLN A 190 -34.77 -56.62 12.93
C GLN A 190 -35.75 -56.82 14.10
N LEU A 191 -36.09 -58.10 14.29
CA LEU A 191 -37.01 -58.72 15.26
C LEU A 191 -38.48 -58.76 14.84
#